data_AF-A0A4Y6GTG1-F1
#
_entry.id   AF-A0A4Y6GTG1-F1
#
_cell.length_a   1.000
_cell.length_b   1.000
_cell.length_c   1.000
_cell.angle_alpha   90.00
_cell.angle_beta   90.00
_cell.angle_gamma   90.00
#
_symmetry.space_group_name_H-M   'P 1'
#
loop_
_entity.id
_entity.type
_entity.pdbx_description
1 polymer ?
#
loop_
_entity_poly.entity_id
_entity_poly.type
_entity_poly.pdbx_seq_one_letter_code
_entity_poly.pdbx_strand_id
1 'polypeptide(L)'
;INTARGLRDRRMRSSLEVAKSFFGLRDMLGFDKASKTVEWLLTQAKDEIKQLAREKNHLSCSTTPGVKSASSTSECEGVSGLDEVAVSGNREQEREPSVRKRIKLSRKSAFRPLARETRE
;
A
#
# COMPACT_ATOMS: atom_id res chain seq x y z
N ILE A 1 1.40 7.66 -6.53
CA ILE A 1 0.38 6.78 -7.13
C ILE A 1 -0.95 7.50 -7.09
N ASN A 2 -1.67 7.49 -8.20
CA ASN A 2 -3.02 8.07 -8.25
C ASN A 2 -3.96 6.98 -7.73
N THR A 3 -4.72 7.29 -6.68
CA THR A 3 -5.73 6.38 -6.12
C THR A 3 -7.09 7.06 -6.16
N ALA A 4 -8.19 6.30 -6.03
CA ALA A 4 -9.53 6.88 -5.90
C ALA A 4 -9.66 7.86 -4.73
N ARG A 5 -8.74 7.80 -3.75
CA ARG A 5 -8.65 8.71 -2.60
C ARG A 5 -7.58 9.81 -2.78
N GLY A 6 -7.13 10.07 -4.02
CA GLY A 6 -6.13 11.08 -4.35
C GLY A 6 -4.71 10.55 -4.55
N LEU A 7 -3.76 11.48 -4.71
CA LEU A 7 -2.33 11.18 -4.90
C LEU A 7 -1.71 10.65 -3.60
N ARG A 8 -0.95 9.55 -3.67
CA ARG A 8 -0.15 9.03 -2.54
C ARG A 8 1.32 8.83 -2.90
N ASP A 9 2.20 8.93 -1.89
CA ASP A 9 3.61 8.54 -2.03
C ASP A 9 3.71 7.03 -2.34
N ARG A 10 4.69 6.65 -3.15
CA ARG A 10 4.98 5.25 -3.48
C ARG A 10 5.94 4.62 -2.47
N ARG A 11 6.63 5.44 -1.68
CA ARG A 11 7.66 4.98 -0.74
C ARG A 11 7.03 4.67 0.60
N MET A 12 7.33 3.48 1.10
CA MET A 12 7.05 3.11 2.48
C MET A 12 8.22 3.55 3.35
N ARG A 13 7.93 4.23 4.47
CA ARG A 13 8.91 4.48 5.54
C ARG A 13 8.52 3.61 6.72
N SER A 14 9.40 2.69 7.11
CA SER A 14 9.23 1.81 8.26
C SER A 14 10.07 2.30 9.45
N SER A 15 9.69 1.90 10.66
CA SER A 15 10.54 2.08 11.84
C SER A 15 11.82 1.24 11.69
N LEU A 16 12.87 1.60 12.45
CA LEU A 16 14.13 0.88 12.41
C LEU A 16 13.96 -0.61 12.72
N GLU A 17 13.13 -0.93 13.71
CA GLU A 17 12.85 -2.32 14.11
C GLU A 17 12.18 -3.11 13.00
N VAL A 18 11.11 -2.57 12.41
CA VAL A 18 10.40 -3.22 11.30
C VAL A 18 11.31 -3.36 10.08
N ALA A 19 12.15 -2.35 9.81
CA ALA A 19 13.11 -2.39 8.71
C ALA A 19 14.12 -3.54 8.88
N LYS A 20 14.66 -3.76 10.09
CA LYS A 20 15.58 -4.87 10.37
C LYS A 20 14.96 -6.21 10.02
N SER A 21 13.78 -6.50 10.54
CA SER A 21 13.09 -7.77 10.28
C SER A 21 12.68 -7.92 8.81
N PHE A 22 12.22 -6.85 8.18
CA PHE A 22 11.81 -6.86 6.77
C PHE A 22 12.99 -7.12 5.82
N PHE A 23 14.14 -6.48 6.05
CA PHE A 23 15.31 -6.72 5.20
C PHE A 23 15.93 -8.09 5.44
N GLY A 24 15.94 -8.60 6.67
CA GLY A 24 16.33 -9.99 6.94
C GLY A 24 15.46 -10.98 6.16
N LEU A 25 14.13 -10.79 6.16
CA LEU A 25 13.22 -11.60 5.37
C LEU A 25 13.47 -11.49 3.86
N ARG A 26 13.72 -10.27 3.35
CA ARG A 26 14.04 -10.06 1.92
C ARG A 26 15.27 -10.85 1.51
N ASP A 27 16.31 -10.83 2.34
CA ASP A 27 17.57 -11.52 2.06
C ASP A 27 17.37 -13.04 2.08
N MET A 28 16.60 -13.55 3.04
CA MET A 28 16.24 -14.98 3.11
C MET A 28 15.45 -15.46 1.89
N LEU A 29 14.54 -14.63 1.36
CA LEU A 29 13.77 -14.94 0.15
C LEU A 29 14.57 -14.73 -1.14
N GLY A 30 15.77 -14.15 -1.06
CA GLY A 30 16.62 -13.86 -2.23
C GLY A 30 16.03 -12.81 -3.17
N PHE A 31 15.16 -11.92 -2.68
CA PHE A 31 14.50 -10.93 -3.53
C PHE A 31 15.32 -9.65 -3.69
N ASP A 32 15.67 -9.35 -4.94
CA ASP A 32 16.36 -8.10 -5.27
C ASP A 32 15.49 -6.85 -5.05
N LYS A 33 14.16 -6.95 -5.17
CA LYS A 33 13.25 -5.81 -4.99
C LYS A 33 12.35 -6.00 -3.77
N ALA A 34 12.36 -5.02 -2.86
CA ALA A 34 11.49 -5.00 -1.68
C ALA A 34 9.98 -5.15 -2.03
N SER A 35 9.55 -4.68 -3.20
CA SER A 35 8.17 -4.84 -3.66
C SER A 35 7.76 -6.31 -3.82
N LYS A 36 8.70 -7.20 -4.20
CA LYS A 36 8.44 -8.65 -4.29
C LYS A 36 8.25 -9.28 -2.92
N THR A 37 9.03 -8.85 -1.93
CA THR A 37 8.86 -9.28 -0.53
C THR A 37 7.49 -8.86 0.00
N VAL A 38 7.05 -7.64 -0.31
CA VAL A 38 5.70 -7.17 0.07
C VAL A 38 4.61 -7.98 -0.62
N GLU A 39 4.75 -8.28 -1.92
CA GLU A 39 3.81 -9.13 -2.65
C GLU A 39 3.72 -10.56 -2.07
N TRP A 40 4.87 -11.12 -1.68
CA TRP A 40 4.93 -12.41 -1.00
C TRP A 40 4.24 -12.37 0.36
N LEU A 41 4.50 -11.36 1.18
CA LEU A 41 3.83 -11.16 2.47
C LEU A 41 2.31 -11.06 2.33
N LEU A 42 1.84 -10.29 1.35
CA LEU A 42 0.40 -10.17 1.06
C LEU A 42 -0.21 -11.49 0.59
N THR A 43 0.58 -12.34 -0.09
CA THR A 43 0.15 -13.67 -0.51
C THR A 43 0.03 -14.63 0.67
N GLN A 44 1.00 -14.62 1.58
CA GLN A 44 0.97 -15.45 2.78
C GLN A 44 -0.16 -15.05 3.73
N ALA A 45 -0.44 -13.75 3.87
CA ALA A 45 -1.49 -13.22 4.75
C ALA A 45 -2.90 -13.22 4.13
N LYS A 46 -3.11 -13.79 2.93
CA LYS A 46 -4.39 -13.70 2.20
C LYS A 46 -5.58 -14.15 3.05
N ASP A 47 -5.46 -15.28 3.73
CA ASP A 47 -6.58 -15.87 4.46
C ASP A 47 -6.90 -15.11 5.75
N GLU A 48 -5.87 -14.64 6.47
CA GLU A 48 -6.03 -13.75 7.63
C GLU A 48 -6.71 -12.43 7.24
N ILE A 49 -6.30 -11.83 6.12
CA ILE A 49 -6.91 -10.61 5.59
C ILE A 49 -8.39 -10.86 5.24
N LYS A 50 -8.71 -11.99 4.60
CA LYS A 50 -10.10 -12.36 4.29
C LYS A 50 -10.93 -12.57 5.56
N GLN A 51 -10.36 -13.20 6.58
CA GLN A 51 -11.03 -13.39 7.87
C GLN A 51 -11.34 -12.06 8.54
N LEU A 52 -10.34 -11.19 8.66
CA LEU A 52 -10.51 -9.86 9.26
C LEU A 52 -11.54 -9.01 8.50
N ALA A 53 -11.60 -9.13 7.17
CA ALA A 53 -12.61 -8.47 6.37
C ALA A 53 -14.03 -8.94 6.72
N ARG A 54 -14.24 -10.24 6.94
CA ARG A 54 -15.55 -10.77 7.38
C ARG A 54 -15.93 -10.23 8.75
N GLU A 55 -15.04 -10.35 9.73
CA GLU A 55 -15.28 -9.87 11.11
C GLU A 55 -15.68 -8.40 11.14
N LYS A 56 -14.99 -7.54 10.38
CA LYS A 56 -15.33 -6.12 10.29
C LYS A 56 -16.73 -5.84 9.71
N ASN A 57 -17.20 -6.67 8.77
CA ASN A 57 -18.56 -6.55 8.22
C ASN A 57 -19.63 -7.03 9.22
N HIS A 58 -19.31 -8.01 10.07
CA HIS A 58 -20.21 -8.43 11.15
C HIS A 58 -20.36 -7.38 12.25
N LEU A 59 -19.32 -6.60 12.55
CA LEU A 59 -19.40 -5.50 13.52
C LEU A 59 -20.22 -4.29 13.05
N SER A 60 -20.43 -4.12 11.73
CA SER A 60 -21.32 -3.09 11.19
C SER A 60 -22.81 -3.48 11.23
N CYS A 61 -23.15 -4.68 11.69
CA CYS A 61 -24.52 -5.16 11.88
C CYS A 61 -24.71 -5.72 13.29
N SER A 62 -24.57 -4.86 14.30
CA SER A 62 -25.17 -5.10 15.62
C SER A 62 -26.29 -4.10 15.82
N THR A 63 -27.43 -4.43 15.25
CA THR A 63 -28.76 -4.00 15.69
C THR A 63 -28.87 -4.21 17.20
N THR A 64 -29.18 -3.16 17.95
CA THR A 64 -29.72 -3.30 19.30
C THR A 64 -31.19 -3.75 19.18
N PRO A 65 -31.61 -4.89 19.77
CA PRO A 65 -33.02 -5.19 19.94
C PRO A 65 -33.48 -4.64 21.29
N GLY A 66 -34.41 -3.69 21.29
CA GLY A 66 -35.25 -3.42 22.46
C GLY A 66 -35.32 -1.97 22.94
N VAL A 67 -36.05 -1.12 22.23
CA VAL A 67 -37.35 -0.65 22.72
C VAL A 67 -38.34 -0.60 21.55
N LYS A 68 -39.58 -0.94 21.88
CA LYS A 68 -40.67 -1.32 20.98
C LYS A 68 -41.12 -0.12 20.16
N SER A 69 -41.03 -0.19 18.84
CA SER A 69 -41.85 0.62 17.94
C SER A 69 -42.37 -0.28 16.83
N ALA A 70 -43.68 -0.49 16.84
CA ALA A 70 -44.39 -1.22 15.82
C ALA A 70 -44.39 -0.41 14.53
N SER A 71 -43.96 -1.00 13.41
CA SER A 71 -44.71 -0.91 12.16
C SER A 71 -44.16 -1.84 11.07
N SER A 72 -45.12 -2.36 10.31
CA SER A 72 -45.08 -2.87 8.94
C SER A 72 -44.18 -4.05 8.59
N THR A 73 -44.87 -5.19 8.47
CA THR A 73 -44.55 -6.30 7.59
C THR A 73 -44.39 -5.82 6.14
N SER A 74 -43.25 -6.07 5.51
CA SER A 74 -43.23 -6.31 4.07
C SER A 74 -42.28 -7.45 3.75
N GLU A 75 -42.80 -8.38 2.96
CA GLU A 75 -42.18 -9.63 2.58
C GLU A 75 -41.46 -9.39 1.26
N CYS A 76 -40.14 -9.62 1.21
CA CYS A 76 -39.41 -9.66 -0.05
C CYS A 76 -38.58 -10.94 -0.13
N GLU A 77 -39.08 -11.88 -0.93
CA GLU A 77 -38.26 -12.96 -1.46
C GLU A 77 -37.33 -12.36 -2.52
N GLY A 78 -36.02 -12.49 -2.30
CA GLY A 78 -34.97 -12.00 -3.20
C GLY A 78 -33.91 -13.07 -3.41
N VAL A 79 -34.07 -13.82 -4.50
CA VAL A 79 -33.19 -14.87 -5.05
C VAL A 79 -31.70 -14.49 -5.00
N SER A 80 -30.88 -15.42 -4.50
CA SER A 80 -29.43 -15.38 -4.61
C SER A 80 -29.00 -15.54 -6.07
N GLY A 81 -28.26 -14.56 -6.59
CA GLY A 81 -27.59 -14.63 -7.89
C GLY A 81 -26.08 -14.46 -7.71
N LEU A 82 -25.37 -15.58 -7.61
CA LEU A 82 -23.92 -15.68 -7.71
C LEU A 82 -23.59 -15.65 -9.21
N ASP A 83 -22.86 -14.64 -9.69
CA ASP A 83 -22.23 -14.70 -11.01
C ASP A 83 -20.75 -14.37 -10.88
N GLU A 84 -19.94 -15.33 -11.34
CA GLU A 84 -18.48 -15.30 -11.41
C GLU A 84 -18.00 -14.21 -12.38
N VAL A 85 -17.04 -13.39 -11.98
CA VAL A 85 -16.26 -12.61 -12.94
C VAL A 85 -14.87 -13.22 -13.08
N ALA A 86 -14.64 -13.73 -14.30
CA ALA A 86 -13.47 -14.45 -14.74
C ALA A 86 -12.17 -13.65 -14.55
N VAL A 87 -11.13 -14.38 -14.16
CA VAL A 87 -9.73 -14.01 -14.37
C VAL A 87 -9.48 -13.86 -15.87
N SER A 88 -9.02 -12.69 -16.28
CA SER A 88 -8.37 -12.54 -17.58
C SER A 88 -7.01 -11.87 -17.37
N GLY A 89 -5.96 -12.69 -17.43
CA GLY A 89 -4.61 -12.21 -17.60
C GLY A 89 -4.39 -11.82 -19.06
N ASN A 90 -3.78 -10.65 -19.27
CA ASN A 90 -2.68 -10.52 -20.22
C ASN A 90 -1.89 -9.24 -19.94
N ARG A 91 -0.63 -9.45 -19.54
CA ARG A 91 0.44 -8.46 -19.58
C ARG A 91 0.85 -8.32 -21.03
N GLU A 92 0.97 -7.08 -21.52
CA GLU A 92 2.01 -6.64 -22.45
C GLU A 92 1.80 -5.15 -22.76
N GLN A 93 2.68 -4.30 -22.22
CA GLN A 93 3.11 -3.11 -22.96
C GLN A 93 4.46 -2.62 -22.42
N GLU A 94 5.50 -3.16 -23.05
CA GLU A 94 6.76 -2.47 -23.29
C GLU A 94 6.50 -1.03 -23.74
N ARG A 95 6.96 -0.04 -22.97
CA ARG A 95 7.23 1.33 -23.48
C ARG A 95 8.42 1.93 -22.74
N GLU A 96 9.58 1.76 -23.35
CA GLU A 96 10.73 2.66 -23.28
C GLU A 96 10.32 4.14 -23.44
N PRO A 97 10.97 5.06 -22.72
CA PRO A 97 11.20 6.38 -23.29
C PRO A 97 12.65 6.83 -23.16
N SER A 98 13.32 6.83 -24.31
CA SER A 98 13.88 8.01 -24.98
C SER A 98 14.63 9.01 -24.10
N VAL A 99 15.94 8.98 -24.29
CA VAL A 99 16.99 9.92 -23.90
C VAL A 99 16.51 11.39 -23.85
N ARG A 100 16.50 11.98 -22.65
CA ARG A 100 16.53 13.44 -22.47
C ARG A 100 17.79 13.85 -21.74
N LYS A 101 18.71 14.46 -22.49
CA LYS A 101 19.93 15.11 -22.00
C LYS A 101 19.57 16.15 -20.93
N ARG A 102 19.97 15.92 -19.67
CA ARG A 102 19.87 16.93 -18.61
C ARG A 102 21.19 17.66 -18.47
N ILE A 103 21.10 18.96 -18.71
CA ILE A 103 22.12 19.99 -18.53
C ILE A 103 22.71 19.89 -17.12
N LYS A 104 24.04 19.80 -17.03
CA LYS A 104 24.80 19.87 -15.78
C LYS A 104 24.67 21.28 -15.19
N LEU A 105 23.78 21.47 -14.22
CA LEU A 105 23.85 22.64 -13.33
C LEU A 105 24.92 22.34 -12.28
N SER A 106 26.11 22.92 -12.46
CA SER A 106 27.15 22.93 -11.43
C SER A 106 26.60 23.65 -10.21
N ARG A 107 26.40 22.94 -9.09
CA ARG A 107 26.21 23.62 -7.80
C ARG A 107 27.57 24.19 -7.43
N LYS A 108 27.75 25.49 -7.65
CA LYS A 108 28.90 26.23 -7.12
C LYS A 108 28.78 26.18 -5.60
N SER A 109 29.59 25.31 -4.99
CA SER A 109 29.85 25.28 -3.56
C SER A 109 30.48 26.61 -3.20
N ALA A 110 29.76 27.45 -2.45
CA ALA A 110 30.34 28.65 -1.85
C ALA A 110 31.13 28.19 -0.61
N PHE A 111 32.38 27.83 -0.83
CA PHE A 111 33.35 27.64 0.25
C PHE A 111 33.48 28.98 0.98
N ARG A 112 33.06 29.03 2.25
CA ARG A 112 33.32 30.16 3.14
C ARG A 112 34.50 29.75 4.04
N PRO A 113 35.74 30.18 3.77
CA PRO A 113 36.81 30.02 4.72
C PRO A 113 36.51 30.92 5.93
N LEU A 114 36.27 30.29 7.07
CA LEU A 114 36.28 30.97 8.38
C LEU A 114 37.66 31.62 8.53
N ALA A 115 37.70 32.95 8.58
CA ALA A 115 38.92 33.68 8.89
C ALA A 115 39.41 33.22 10.27
N ARG A 116 40.59 32.60 10.30
CA ARG A 116 41.34 32.37 11.53
C ARG A 116 42.05 33.69 11.84
N GLU A 117 41.55 34.44 12.81
CA GLU A 117 42.31 35.52 13.42
C GLU A 117 43.43 34.91 14.26
N THR A 118 44.67 35.17 13.84
CA THR A 118 45.89 34.86 14.60
C THR A 118 46.05 35.88 15.73
N ARG A 119 46.20 35.36 16.95
CA ARG A 119 46.58 36.10 18.14
C ARG A 119 48.10 36.22 18.16
N GLU A 120 48.61 37.44 18.13
CA GLU A 120 49.90 37.85 18.71
C GLU A 120 49.63 38.92 19.77
#